data_AF-A0A9X2APZ6-F1
#
_entry.id   AF-A0A9X2APZ6-F1
#
_cell.length_a   1.000
_cell.length_b   1.000
_cell.length_c   1.000
_cell.angle_alpha   90.00
_cell.angle_beta   90.00
_cell.angle_gamma   90.00
#
_symmetry.space_group_name_H-M   'P 1'
#
loop_
_entity.id
_entity.type
_entity.pdbx_description
1 polymer ?
#
loop_
_entity_poly.entity_id
_entity_poly.type
_entity_poly.pdbx_seq_one_letter_code
_entity_poly.pdbx_strand_id
1 'polypeptide(L)'
;MRHPFHRPWWLLLSGLAAAGLITACGGGDGLIAAAGNGGATTVTGAAVKGPVANATVTLYAVNSAGVRGASLGTASTDARGSYSLTVPYKGDLLIEVTGGSYTDEASGATRPLTDTMRVMTTSGSEGGTITGIVTPLTTIAYSMAQRAGGGATVRNYGAALNSVGTQFQLGTVNLATTLPSVTGTLNAYGQALRGVSQYVQNGGSLATLMAWSTPGALQAGFQAAYNGINGTTLSFSFNENGVSIGGTGVGGGSGSCGVNVQGTVSTGGISVPLNLNYCISGIAAGSCNAGNSSLSQAVAGQGGAAGAVNLNYTYSPSCAAGAVTIALQ
;
A
#
# COMPACT_ATOMS: atom_id res chain seq x y z
N MET A 1 -68.65 -34.31 -47.41
CA MET A 1 -67.68 -35.39 -47.70
C MET A 1 -66.94 -35.66 -46.40
N ARG A 2 -67.46 -36.57 -45.57
CA ARG A 2 -66.91 -37.92 -45.31
C ARG A 2 -65.42 -37.88 -44.91
N HIS A 3 -65.15 -37.82 -43.59
CA HIS A 3 -64.50 -38.84 -42.73
C HIS A 3 -63.36 -39.70 -43.35
N PRO A 4 -62.39 -40.30 -42.59
CA PRO A 4 -62.12 -40.22 -41.13
C PRO A 4 -60.68 -40.63 -40.60
N PHE A 5 -60.58 -40.73 -39.26
CA PHE A 5 -60.04 -41.85 -38.43
C PHE A 5 -58.52 -42.16 -38.22
N HIS A 6 -58.20 -42.25 -36.91
CA HIS A 6 -57.54 -43.34 -36.16
C HIS A 6 -56.00 -43.56 -36.13
N ARG A 7 -55.51 -43.54 -34.86
CA ARG A 7 -54.46 -44.36 -34.17
C ARG A 7 -54.33 -45.80 -34.76
N PRO A 8 -53.31 -46.68 -34.49
CA PRO A 8 -52.54 -46.87 -33.23
C PRO A 8 -51.10 -47.49 -33.41
N TRP A 9 -50.27 -47.62 -32.35
CA TRP A 9 -49.78 -48.89 -31.69
C TRP A 9 -48.82 -49.79 -32.51
N TRP A 10 -48.10 -50.69 -31.81
CA TRP A 10 -47.16 -51.77 -32.23
C TRP A 10 -45.67 -51.37 -32.08
N LEU A 11 -44.96 -51.64 -30.96
CA LEU A 11 -44.49 -52.91 -30.36
C LEU A 11 -43.74 -53.85 -31.32
N LEU A 12 -42.70 -54.53 -30.76
CA LEU A 12 -41.81 -55.60 -31.28
C LEU A 12 -40.37 -55.07 -31.53
N LEU A 13 -39.26 -55.72 -31.13
CA LEU A 13 -39.02 -57.03 -30.54
C LEU A 13 -37.54 -57.12 -30.03
N SER A 14 -37.37 -57.77 -28.88
CA SER A 14 -36.32 -58.70 -28.42
C SER A 14 -34.86 -58.62 -28.91
N GLY A 15 -33.93 -58.72 -27.96
CA GLY A 15 -32.52 -59.07 -28.18
C GLY A 15 -31.82 -59.56 -26.91
N LEU A 16 -31.90 -60.87 -26.68
CA LEU A 16 -31.27 -61.67 -25.62
C LEU A 16 -29.77 -61.88 -25.89
N ALA A 17 -28.85 -61.62 -24.96
CA ALA A 17 -27.54 -62.29 -24.91
C ALA A 17 -26.80 -62.06 -23.57
N ALA A 18 -26.03 -63.08 -23.19
CA ALA A 18 -25.62 -63.41 -21.83
C ALA A 18 -24.32 -62.78 -21.34
N ALA A 19 -24.09 -62.98 -20.04
CA ALA A 19 -23.01 -62.50 -19.20
C ALA A 19 -21.57 -62.76 -19.71
N GLY A 20 -20.71 -61.77 -19.46
CA GLY A 20 -19.25 -61.91 -19.41
C GLY A 20 -18.71 -60.94 -18.35
N LEU A 21 -18.22 -61.50 -17.24
CA LEU A 21 -17.57 -60.78 -16.16
C LEU A 21 -16.27 -60.14 -16.65
N ILE A 22 -16.20 -58.81 -16.66
CA ILE A 22 -14.93 -58.08 -16.56
C ILE A 22 -15.10 -57.11 -15.40
N THR A 23 -14.48 -57.44 -14.28
CA THR A 23 -14.38 -56.53 -13.13
C THR A 23 -13.33 -55.48 -13.50
N ALA A 24 -13.80 -54.34 -14.01
CA ALA A 24 -12.99 -53.15 -14.12
C ALA A 24 -13.45 -52.21 -13.01
N CYS A 25 -12.65 -52.18 -11.94
CA CYS A 25 -12.66 -51.13 -10.94
C CYS A 25 -12.36 -49.80 -11.65
N GLY A 26 -13.40 -49.03 -11.92
CA GLY A 26 -13.32 -47.68 -12.47
C GLY A 26 -14.14 -46.77 -11.57
N GLY A 27 -13.46 -46.16 -10.60
CA GLY A 27 -14.05 -45.25 -9.63
C GLY A 27 -14.73 -44.05 -10.30
N GLY A 28 -15.97 -43.81 -9.88
CA GLY A 28 -16.77 -42.66 -10.25
C GLY A 28 -17.48 -42.14 -9.02
N ASP A 29 -16.71 -41.87 -7.96
CA ASP A 29 -17.21 -41.09 -6.85
C ASP A 29 -17.49 -39.69 -7.41
N GLY A 30 -18.76 -39.30 -7.35
CA GLY A 30 -19.20 -37.93 -7.56
C GLY A 30 -18.52 -37.05 -6.52
N LEU A 31 -17.30 -36.63 -6.84
CA LEU A 31 -16.67 -35.50 -6.22
C LEU A 31 -17.53 -34.31 -6.60
N ILE A 32 -18.34 -33.89 -5.64
CA ILE A 32 -18.64 -32.50 -5.39
C ILE A 32 -17.35 -31.75 -5.73
N ALA A 33 -17.32 -31.03 -6.86
CA ALA A 33 -16.18 -30.23 -7.20
C ALA A 33 -16.00 -29.27 -6.03
N ALA A 34 -15.00 -29.52 -5.19
CA ALA A 34 -14.57 -28.59 -4.17
C ALA A 34 -14.35 -27.27 -4.92
N ALA A 35 -15.12 -26.26 -4.54
CA ALA A 35 -14.85 -24.90 -4.95
C ALA A 35 -13.35 -24.68 -4.79
N GLY A 36 -12.67 -24.32 -5.88
CA GLY A 36 -11.22 -24.13 -5.88
C GLY A 36 -10.85 -23.30 -4.66
N ASN A 37 -10.04 -23.88 -3.78
CA ASN A 37 -9.59 -23.25 -2.57
C ASN A 37 -8.58 -22.17 -2.99
N GLY A 38 -9.08 -21.01 -3.41
CA GLY A 38 -8.27 -19.82 -3.59
C GLY A 38 -7.52 -19.61 -2.28
N GLY A 39 -6.19 -19.68 -2.33
CA GLY A 39 -5.38 -19.80 -1.12
C GLY A 39 -5.61 -18.60 -0.19
N ALA A 40 -5.98 -18.88 1.06
CA ALA A 40 -6.21 -17.82 2.03
C ALA A 40 -4.91 -17.10 2.41
N THR A 41 -4.98 -15.78 2.55
CA THR A 41 -3.88 -14.94 3.00
C THR A 41 -3.97 -14.76 4.51
N THR A 42 -2.88 -15.03 5.23
CA THR A 42 -2.79 -14.76 6.67
C THR A 42 -2.13 -13.40 6.89
N VAL A 43 -2.85 -12.49 7.53
CA VAL A 43 -2.35 -11.17 7.91
C VAL A 43 -2.01 -11.19 9.38
N THR A 44 -0.73 -10.97 9.70
CA THR A 44 -0.23 -10.85 11.06
C THR A 44 0.28 -9.45 11.33
N GLY A 45 0.43 -9.08 12.60
CA GLY A 45 0.94 -7.76 12.93
C GLY A 45 0.79 -7.40 14.39
N ALA A 46 1.03 -6.13 14.69
CA ALA A 46 0.79 -5.56 16.01
C ALA A 46 0.31 -4.12 15.90
N ALA A 47 -0.57 -3.71 16.81
CA ALA A 47 -0.97 -2.34 17.03
C ALA A 47 -0.14 -1.72 18.15
N VAL A 48 0.57 -0.62 17.87
CA VAL A 48 1.52 -0.02 18.81
C VAL A 48 1.40 1.51 18.90
N LYS A 49 1.02 1.95 20.09
CA LYS A 49 1.12 3.30 20.68
C LYS A 49 1.42 3.09 22.19
N GLY A 50 2.37 2.18 22.47
CA GLY A 50 2.29 1.19 23.54
C GLY A 50 1.54 -0.04 23.02
N PRO A 51 1.84 -1.28 23.42
CA PRO A 51 1.09 -2.44 22.95
C PRO A 51 -0.41 -2.23 23.19
N VAL A 52 -1.22 -2.12 22.12
CA VAL A 52 -2.64 -1.79 22.25
C VAL A 52 -3.42 -3.08 22.45
N ALA A 53 -3.85 -3.34 23.67
CA ALA A 53 -4.59 -4.55 24.02
C ALA A 53 -6.09 -4.42 23.76
N ASN A 54 -6.74 -5.53 23.39
CA ASN A 54 -8.19 -5.63 23.19
C ASN A 54 -8.76 -4.64 22.18
N ALA A 55 -7.98 -4.26 21.17
CA ALA A 55 -8.42 -3.41 20.07
C ALA A 55 -9.05 -4.26 18.96
N THR A 56 -10.05 -3.72 18.28
CA THR A 56 -10.64 -4.35 17.09
C THR A 56 -9.78 -4.02 15.88
N VAL A 57 -9.30 -5.08 15.21
CA VAL A 57 -8.58 -5.02 13.95
C VAL A 57 -9.54 -5.36 12.83
N THR A 58 -9.69 -4.50 11.82
CA THR A 58 -10.53 -4.75 10.65
C THR A 58 -9.71 -4.68 9.38
N LEU A 59 -9.84 -5.69 8.52
CA LEU A 59 -9.22 -5.71 7.20
C LEU A 59 -10.23 -5.25 6.15
N TYR A 60 -9.77 -4.41 5.23
CA TYR A 60 -10.56 -3.95 4.09
C TYR A 60 -9.80 -4.19 2.79
N ALA A 61 -10.54 -4.57 1.75
CA ALA A 61 -10.04 -4.50 0.39
C ALA A 61 -9.76 -3.04 0.00
N VAL A 62 -8.76 -2.80 -0.84
CA VAL A 62 -8.50 -1.49 -1.46
C VAL A 62 -8.48 -1.67 -2.98
N ASN A 63 -9.22 -0.83 -3.69
CA ASN A 63 -9.25 -0.89 -5.15
C ASN A 63 -8.04 -0.16 -5.78
N SER A 64 -7.91 -0.26 -7.10
CA SER A 64 -6.79 0.35 -7.85
C SER A 64 -6.73 1.88 -7.77
N ALA A 65 -7.82 2.55 -7.37
CA ALA A 65 -7.88 3.99 -7.13
C ALA A 65 -7.56 4.37 -5.66
N GLY A 66 -7.12 3.41 -4.85
CA GLY A 66 -6.80 3.66 -3.43
C GLY A 66 -8.03 3.87 -2.55
N VAL A 67 -9.21 3.49 -3.03
CA VAL A 67 -10.47 3.61 -2.28
C VAL A 67 -10.71 2.32 -1.50
N ARG A 68 -11.07 2.48 -0.22
CA ARG A 68 -11.46 1.38 0.66
C ARG A 68 -12.76 0.74 0.17
N GLY A 69 -12.76 -0.59 0.06
CA GLY A 69 -13.91 -1.43 -0.23
C GLY A 69 -14.52 -2.07 1.02
N ALA A 70 -15.16 -3.23 0.84
CA ALA A 70 -15.81 -3.97 1.92
C ALA A 70 -14.81 -4.52 2.95
N SER A 71 -15.29 -4.73 4.17
CA SER A 71 -14.55 -5.46 5.20
C SER A 71 -14.41 -6.92 4.77
N LEU A 72 -13.20 -7.46 4.95
CA LEU A 72 -12.85 -8.85 4.67
C LEU A 72 -12.90 -9.72 5.93
N GLY A 73 -12.90 -9.09 7.10
CA GLY A 73 -12.95 -9.76 8.40
C GLY A 73 -12.39 -8.90 9.52
N THR A 74 -12.56 -9.39 10.76
CA THR A 74 -12.13 -8.74 11.99
C THR A 74 -11.39 -9.69 12.91
N ALA A 75 -10.43 -9.16 13.68
CA ALA A 75 -9.75 -9.84 14.78
C ALA A 75 -9.64 -8.89 15.99
N SER A 76 -9.14 -9.40 17.11
CA SER A 76 -8.79 -8.58 18.28
C SER A 76 -7.30 -8.68 18.57
N THR A 77 -6.70 -7.60 19.08
CA THR A 77 -5.32 -7.62 19.55
C THR A 77 -5.21 -8.27 20.93
N ASP A 78 -4.12 -9.02 21.15
CA ASP A 78 -3.78 -9.58 22.45
C ASP A 78 -3.15 -8.55 23.41
N ALA A 79 -2.75 -8.97 24.60
CA ALA A 79 -2.10 -8.10 25.60
C ALA A 79 -0.76 -7.49 25.12
N ARG A 80 -0.14 -8.06 24.09
CA ARG A 80 1.08 -7.55 23.44
C ARG A 80 0.76 -6.74 22.17
N GLY A 81 -0.52 -6.42 21.95
CA GLY A 81 -0.99 -5.70 20.77
C GLY A 81 -0.96 -6.53 19.48
N SER A 82 -0.62 -7.81 19.56
CA SER A 82 -0.45 -8.67 18.38
C SER A 82 -1.80 -9.18 17.87
N TYR A 83 -1.92 -9.37 16.56
CA TYR A 83 -3.11 -9.94 15.92
C TYR A 83 -2.75 -10.88 14.77
N SER A 84 -3.68 -11.76 14.43
CA SER A 84 -3.62 -12.63 13.26
C SER A 84 -5.03 -12.83 12.70
N LEU A 85 -5.18 -12.71 11.38
CA LEU A 85 -6.45 -12.95 10.68
C LEU A 85 -6.18 -13.57 9.31
N THR A 86 -6.88 -14.66 8.99
CA THR A 86 -6.78 -15.31 7.69
C THR A 86 -8.03 -15.01 6.86
N VAL A 87 -7.83 -14.50 5.63
CA VAL A 87 -8.91 -14.11 4.70
C VAL A 87 -8.66 -14.67 3.30
N PRO A 88 -9.70 -15.14 2.58
CA PRO A 88 -9.58 -15.59 1.19
C PRO A 88 -9.52 -14.39 0.23
N TYR A 89 -8.44 -13.60 0.32
CA TYR A 89 -8.27 -12.38 -0.47
C TYR A 89 -6.84 -12.21 -0.97
N LYS A 90 -6.70 -11.62 -2.16
CA LYS A 90 -5.45 -11.21 -2.80
C LYS A 90 -5.57 -9.76 -3.28
N GLY A 91 -4.50 -9.00 -3.13
CA GLY A 91 -4.43 -7.61 -3.55
C GLY A 91 -4.16 -6.64 -2.40
N ASP A 92 -4.43 -5.37 -2.65
CA ASP A 92 -4.15 -4.29 -1.71
C ASP A 92 -5.14 -4.32 -0.53
N LEU A 93 -4.59 -4.10 0.65
CA LEU A 93 -5.28 -4.22 1.93
C LEU A 93 -5.05 -2.96 2.76
N LEU A 94 -6.12 -2.51 3.42
CA LEU A 94 -6.05 -1.54 4.50
C LEU A 94 -6.41 -2.25 5.80
N ILE A 95 -5.55 -2.12 6.80
CA ILE A 95 -5.79 -2.62 8.13
C ILE A 95 -6.09 -1.43 9.03
N GLU A 96 -7.23 -1.46 9.71
CA GLU A 96 -7.62 -0.47 10.71
C GLU A 96 -7.64 -1.07 12.10
N VAL A 97 -7.19 -0.29 13.08
CA VAL A 97 -7.27 -0.65 14.49
C VAL A 97 -8.04 0.43 15.24
N THR A 98 -9.05 0.01 16.00
CA THR A 98 -9.94 0.89 16.78
C THR A 98 -10.18 0.33 18.18
N GLY A 99 -10.41 1.21 19.15
CA GLY A 99 -10.67 0.82 20.53
C GLY A 99 -9.47 0.14 21.20
N GLY A 100 -9.73 -0.51 22.34
CA GLY A 100 -8.68 -1.07 23.19
C GLY A 100 -7.98 -0.01 24.05
N SER A 101 -6.90 -0.43 24.70
CA SER A 101 -6.13 0.43 25.61
C SER A 101 -4.65 0.11 25.57
N TYR A 102 -3.81 1.09 25.88
CA TYR A 102 -2.36 0.97 25.89
C TYR A 102 -1.76 1.68 27.10
N THR A 103 -0.54 1.31 27.48
CA THR A 103 0.27 2.09 28.43
C THR A 103 1.01 3.18 27.65
N ASP A 104 0.72 4.44 27.95
CA ASP A 104 1.31 5.58 27.27
C ASP A 104 2.82 5.68 27.56
N GLU A 105 3.63 5.76 26.51
CA GLU A 105 5.09 5.67 26.57
C GLU A 105 5.76 6.88 27.24
N ALA A 106 5.04 8.00 27.38
CA ALA A 106 5.53 9.21 28.04
C ALA A 106 5.11 9.26 29.52
N SER A 107 3.84 8.97 29.83
CA SER A 107 3.34 9.07 31.22
C SER A 107 3.35 7.77 32.01
N GLY A 108 3.45 6.61 31.35
CA GLY A 108 3.27 5.31 31.98
C GLY A 108 1.82 5.00 32.40
N ALA A 109 0.86 5.88 32.11
CA ALA A 109 -0.54 5.68 32.44
C ALA A 109 -1.27 4.88 31.37
N THR A 110 -2.23 4.04 31.76
CA THR A 110 -3.13 3.38 30.81
C THR A 110 -4.09 4.38 30.19
N ARG A 111 -4.19 4.37 28.85
CA ARG A 111 -5.05 5.25 28.05
C ARG A 111 -5.89 4.41 27.07
N PRO A 112 -7.15 4.79 26.80
CA PRO A 112 -7.90 4.20 25.70
C PRO A 112 -7.35 4.68 24.35
N LEU A 113 -7.39 3.83 23.32
CA LEU A 113 -7.15 4.27 21.95
C LEU A 113 -8.44 4.86 21.38
N THR A 114 -8.50 6.18 21.30
CA THR A 114 -9.66 6.93 20.79
C THR A 114 -9.58 7.20 19.30
N ASP A 115 -8.38 7.29 18.74
CA ASP A 115 -8.15 7.59 17.34
C ASP A 115 -7.80 6.32 16.54
N THR A 116 -8.44 6.14 15.37
CA THR A 116 -8.18 4.98 14.51
C THR A 116 -6.77 5.03 13.93
N MET A 117 -6.02 3.94 14.12
CA MET A 117 -4.71 3.75 13.49
C MET A 117 -4.82 2.86 12.25
N ARG A 118 -3.92 3.08 11.27
CA ARG A 118 -3.98 2.48 9.94
C ARG A 118 -2.61 2.05 9.44
N VAL A 119 -2.58 1.00 8.64
CA VAL A 119 -1.45 0.58 7.81
C VAL A 119 -2.00 -0.04 6.52
N MET A 120 -1.34 0.19 5.39
CA MET A 120 -1.63 -0.54 4.16
C MET A 120 -0.56 -1.58 3.87
N THR A 121 -0.97 -2.65 3.21
CA THR A 121 -0.10 -3.74 2.76
C THR A 121 -0.68 -4.35 1.48
N THR A 122 0.05 -5.28 0.85
CA THR A 122 -0.43 -5.98 -0.35
C THR A 122 -0.14 -7.48 -0.24
N SER A 123 -1.13 -8.29 -0.59
CA SER A 123 -0.95 -9.73 -0.74
C SER A 123 -0.61 -10.06 -2.19
N GLY A 124 0.65 -10.41 -2.45
CA GLY A 124 1.16 -10.73 -3.78
C GLY A 124 0.72 -12.11 -4.30
N SER A 125 0.33 -13.02 -3.41
CA SER A 125 -0.06 -14.39 -3.75
C SER A 125 -1.03 -14.96 -2.72
N GLU A 126 -1.96 -15.78 -3.20
CA GLU A 126 -2.81 -16.62 -2.35
C GLU A 126 -1.97 -17.60 -1.53
N GLY A 127 -2.34 -17.84 -0.27
CA GLY A 127 -1.59 -18.70 0.66
C GLY A 127 -0.40 -18.01 1.38
N GLY A 128 -0.18 -16.71 1.14
CA GLY A 128 0.91 -15.95 1.74
C GLY A 128 0.66 -15.51 3.18
N THR A 129 1.74 -15.26 3.92
CA THR A 129 1.69 -14.49 5.16
C THR A 129 2.20 -13.08 4.90
N ILE A 130 1.43 -12.08 5.29
CA ILE A 130 1.82 -10.67 5.22
C ILE A 130 1.81 -10.04 6.61
N THR A 131 2.69 -9.05 6.81
CA THR A 131 2.79 -8.31 8.08
C THR A 131 2.24 -6.90 7.92
N GLY A 132 1.49 -6.43 8.90
CA GLY A 132 1.08 -5.03 9.05
C GLY A 132 1.33 -4.54 10.48
N ILE A 133 2.31 -3.68 10.67
CA ILE A 133 2.53 -3.00 11.95
C ILE A 133 1.73 -1.70 11.93
N VAL A 134 0.77 -1.57 12.84
CA VAL A 134 -0.17 -0.46 12.90
C VAL A 134 0.28 0.52 13.98
N THR A 135 0.73 1.71 13.60
CA THR A 135 1.20 2.76 14.53
C THR A 135 0.67 4.15 14.10
N PRO A 136 0.85 5.19 14.94
CA PRO A 136 0.58 6.56 14.50
C PRO A 136 1.38 6.95 13.26
N LEU A 137 2.63 6.47 13.10
CA LEU A 137 3.47 6.84 11.95
C LEU A 137 3.01 6.18 10.64
N THR A 138 2.55 4.93 10.70
CA THR A 138 1.92 4.29 9.53
C THR A 138 0.59 4.96 9.17
N THR A 139 -0.11 5.50 10.17
CA THR A 139 -1.34 6.27 9.95
C THR A 139 -1.05 7.63 9.30
N ILE A 140 0.03 8.31 9.70
CA ILE A 140 0.53 9.51 9.01
C ILE A 140 0.81 9.20 7.54
N ALA A 141 1.53 8.10 7.26
CA ALA A 141 1.81 7.69 5.89
C ALA A 141 0.52 7.41 5.08
N TYR A 142 -0.51 6.84 5.70
CA TYR A 142 -1.82 6.68 5.08
C TYR A 142 -2.48 8.02 4.76
N SER A 143 -2.50 8.96 5.70
CA SER A 143 -3.05 10.32 5.49
C SER A 143 -2.32 11.07 4.37
N MET A 144 -1.00 10.92 4.28
CA MET A 144 -0.19 11.48 3.20
C MET A 144 -0.54 10.84 1.85
N ALA A 145 -0.68 9.52 1.80
CA ALA A 145 -1.08 8.80 0.60
C ALA A 145 -2.49 9.19 0.11
N GLN A 146 -3.42 9.48 1.01
CA GLN A 146 -4.77 9.94 0.65
C GLN A 146 -4.78 11.29 -0.08
N ARG A 147 -3.78 12.14 0.17
CA ARG A 147 -3.63 13.45 -0.48
C ARG A 147 -2.76 13.42 -1.73
N ALA A 148 -2.10 12.29 -1.97
CA ALA A 148 -1.37 12.08 -3.21
C ALA A 148 -2.34 12.08 -4.40
N GLY A 149 -1.89 12.57 -5.55
CA GLY A 149 -2.60 12.36 -6.81
C GLY A 149 -2.86 10.86 -7.03
N GLY A 150 -4.12 10.48 -7.26
CA GLY A 150 -4.52 9.08 -7.44
C GLY A 150 -4.90 8.32 -6.15
N GLY A 151 -4.93 8.97 -4.99
CA GLY A 151 -5.47 8.40 -3.74
C GLY A 151 -4.51 7.44 -3.02
N ALA A 152 -5.01 6.79 -1.96
CA ALA A 152 -4.22 5.91 -1.09
C ALA A 152 -3.99 4.52 -1.72
N THR A 153 -3.24 4.47 -2.81
CA THR A 153 -2.73 3.22 -3.42
C THR A 153 -1.53 2.69 -2.62
N VAL A 154 -1.22 1.39 -2.70
CA VAL A 154 -0.03 0.83 -2.02
C VAL A 154 1.27 1.49 -2.52
N ARG A 155 1.32 1.95 -3.78
CA ARG A 155 2.43 2.76 -4.30
C ARG A 155 2.56 4.09 -3.56
N ASN A 156 1.49 4.88 -3.49
CA ASN A 156 1.49 6.18 -2.83
C ASN A 156 1.76 6.03 -1.33
N TYR A 157 1.24 4.96 -0.72
CA TYR A 157 1.53 4.61 0.66
C TYR A 157 2.98 4.22 0.91
N GLY A 158 3.61 3.44 0.03
CA GLY A 158 5.04 3.12 0.14
C GLY A 158 5.93 4.36 0.04
N ALA A 159 5.61 5.28 -0.87
CA ALA A 159 6.28 6.58 -0.98
C ALA A 159 6.10 7.43 0.30
N ALA A 160 4.87 7.50 0.81
CA ALA A 160 4.56 8.21 2.04
C ALA A 160 5.27 7.61 3.26
N LEU A 161 5.34 6.28 3.38
CA LEU A 161 6.07 5.59 4.45
C LEU A 161 7.56 5.96 4.46
N ASN A 162 8.20 6.01 3.29
CA ASN A 162 9.59 6.44 3.17
C ASN A 162 9.75 7.91 3.60
N SER A 163 8.83 8.78 3.16
CA SER A 163 8.84 10.18 3.58
C SER A 163 8.67 10.34 5.09
N VAL A 164 7.76 9.58 5.71
CA VAL A 164 7.63 9.53 7.18
C VAL A 164 8.93 9.04 7.82
N GLY A 165 9.54 7.97 7.29
CA GLY A 165 10.83 7.48 7.77
C GLY A 165 11.92 8.55 7.75
N THR A 166 12.04 9.31 6.67
CA THR A 166 12.99 10.43 6.55
C THR A 166 12.64 11.58 7.50
N GLN A 167 11.39 12.02 7.51
CA GLN A 167 10.92 13.15 8.32
C GLN A 167 11.10 12.88 9.82
N PHE A 168 10.92 11.63 10.27
CA PHE A 168 11.12 11.20 11.65
C PHE A 168 12.53 10.65 11.94
N GLN A 169 13.47 10.77 10.99
CA GLN A 169 14.87 10.33 11.14
C GLN A 169 15.03 8.84 11.50
N LEU A 170 14.17 7.98 10.94
CA LEU A 170 14.15 6.53 11.18
C LEU A 170 15.02 5.74 10.20
N GLY A 171 15.81 6.42 9.37
CA GLY A 171 16.72 5.79 8.41
C GLY A 171 15.98 4.89 7.42
N THR A 172 16.43 3.65 7.29
CA THR A 172 15.88 2.66 6.33
C THR A 172 14.85 1.71 6.96
N VAL A 173 14.34 2.01 8.16
CA VAL A 173 13.34 1.17 8.84
C VAL A 173 12.05 1.13 8.03
N ASN A 174 11.59 -0.09 7.70
CA ASN A 174 10.27 -0.27 7.11
C ASN A 174 9.20 -0.23 8.21
N LEU A 175 8.52 0.91 8.34
CA LEU A 175 7.56 1.16 9.43
C LEU A 175 6.33 0.25 9.41
N ALA A 176 5.98 -0.32 8.25
CA ALA A 176 4.82 -1.19 8.08
C ALA A 176 5.11 -2.66 8.43
N THR A 177 6.36 -3.06 8.56
CA THR A 177 6.74 -4.46 8.86
C THR A 177 7.66 -4.60 10.07
N THR A 178 8.28 -3.51 10.51
CA THR A 178 9.19 -3.52 11.67
C THR A 178 8.43 -3.23 12.96
N LEU A 179 8.49 -4.16 13.92
CA LEU A 179 7.90 -3.94 15.24
C LEU A 179 8.73 -2.91 16.03
N PRO A 180 8.16 -1.77 16.48
CA PRO A 180 8.86 -0.84 17.35
C PRO A 180 9.09 -1.42 18.74
N SER A 181 10.26 -1.15 19.33
CA SER A 181 10.53 -1.47 20.74
C SER A 181 10.10 -0.31 21.62
N VAL A 182 8.93 -0.42 22.25
CA VAL A 182 8.33 0.63 23.12
C VAL A 182 8.43 0.32 24.62
N THR A 183 9.03 -0.81 24.99
CA THR A 183 9.27 -1.24 26.37
C THR A 183 10.72 -1.65 26.55
N GLY A 184 11.32 -1.36 27.71
CA GLY A 184 12.73 -1.65 27.94
C GLY A 184 13.64 -0.77 27.10
N THR A 185 14.64 -1.35 26.43
CA THR A 185 15.53 -0.61 25.54
C THR A 185 14.81 -0.26 24.24
N LEU A 186 14.57 1.04 24.05
CA LEU A 186 13.86 1.56 22.89
C LEU A 186 14.78 1.58 21.66
N ASN A 187 14.22 1.25 20.49
CA ASN A 187 14.84 1.54 19.19
C ASN A 187 14.38 2.92 18.69
N ALA A 188 14.97 3.42 17.60
CA ALA A 188 14.62 4.74 17.05
C ALA A 188 13.11 4.88 16.74
N TYR A 189 12.48 3.80 16.25
CA TYR A 189 11.03 3.79 16.00
C TYR A 189 10.24 3.93 17.32
N GLY A 190 10.61 3.19 18.36
CA GLY A 190 10.02 3.33 19.69
C GLY A 190 10.26 4.71 20.33
N GLN A 191 11.43 5.31 20.11
CA GLN A 191 11.72 6.68 20.55
C GLN A 191 10.84 7.71 19.84
N ALA A 192 10.57 7.52 18.54
CA ALA A 192 9.63 8.36 17.79
C ALA A 192 8.21 8.22 18.32
N LEU A 193 7.74 7.00 18.61
CA LEU A 193 6.43 6.77 19.23
C LEU A 193 6.33 7.40 20.62
N ARG A 194 7.39 7.30 21.43
CA ARG A 194 7.48 8.00 22.71
C ARG A 194 7.44 9.53 22.55
N GLY A 195 8.07 10.07 21.50
CA GLY A 195 7.96 11.47 21.12
C GLY A 195 6.52 11.87 20.76
N VAL A 196 5.78 11.00 20.05
CA VAL A 196 4.34 11.21 19.76
C VAL A 196 3.55 11.29 21.07
N SER A 197 3.81 10.38 22.01
CA SER A 197 3.18 10.39 23.34
C SER A 197 3.45 11.70 24.08
N GLN A 198 4.71 12.14 24.11
CA GLN A 198 5.07 13.39 24.76
C GLN A 198 4.46 14.61 24.05
N TYR A 199 4.33 14.59 22.72
CA TYR A 199 3.67 15.66 21.96
C TYR A 199 2.22 15.84 22.41
N VAL A 200 1.50 14.74 22.60
CA VAL A 200 0.12 14.76 23.13
C VAL A 200 0.08 15.25 24.57
N GLN A 201 1.00 14.80 25.42
CA GLN A 201 1.11 15.27 26.81
C GLN A 201 1.37 16.78 26.91
N ASN A 202 2.11 17.34 25.94
CA ASN A 202 2.40 18.76 25.84
C ASN A 202 1.20 19.59 25.31
N GLY A 203 0.02 19.00 25.18
CA GLY A 203 -1.21 19.66 24.70
C GLY A 203 -1.46 19.50 23.19
N GLY A 204 -0.62 18.75 22.48
CA GLY A 204 -0.90 18.34 21.10
C GLY A 204 -2.04 17.32 21.00
N SER A 205 -2.51 17.07 19.78
CA SER A 205 -3.56 16.08 19.49
C SER A 205 -3.02 14.95 18.63
N LEU A 206 -3.29 13.70 19.03
CA LEU A 206 -2.93 12.52 18.25
C LEU A 206 -3.66 12.52 16.91
N ALA A 207 -4.95 12.85 16.90
CA ALA A 207 -5.73 13.02 15.67
C ALA A 207 -5.12 14.07 14.73
N THR A 208 -4.73 15.23 15.24
CA THR A 208 -4.10 16.29 14.42
C THR A 208 -2.76 15.87 13.87
N LEU A 209 -1.94 15.19 14.68
CA LEU A 209 -0.67 14.61 14.23
C LEU A 209 -0.94 13.58 13.12
N MET A 210 -1.80 12.59 13.35
CA MET A 210 -2.06 11.53 12.35
C MET A 210 -2.73 12.05 11.08
N ALA A 211 -3.53 13.11 11.16
CA ALA A 211 -4.08 13.77 9.99
C ALA A 211 -2.97 14.42 9.13
N TRP A 212 -1.86 14.85 9.74
CA TRP A 212 -0.69 15.42 9.05
C TRP A 212 -1.05 16.55 8.07
N SER A 213 -2.07 17.37 8.38
CA SER A 213 -2.61 18.40 7.48
C SER A 213 -1.72 19.62 7.33
N THR A 214 -1.03 20.00 8.40
CA THR A 214 -0.16 21.18 8.47
C THR A 214 1.18 20.79 9.13
N PRO A 215 1.97 19.90 8.53
CA PRO A 215 3.18 19.34 9.13
C PRO A 215 4.19 20.37 9.61
N GLY A 216 4.35 21.50 8.90
CA GLY A 216 5.21 22.60 9.35
C GLY A 216 4.81 23.18 10.71
N ALA A 217 3.50 23.24 10.99
CA ALA A 217 2.99 23.70 12.29
C ALA A 217 3.20 22.66 13.41
N LEU A 218 3.34 21.37 13.06
CA LEU A 218 3.58 20.28 14.02
C LEU A 218 5.05 20.17 14.43
N GLN A 219 5.97 20.62 13.56
CA GLN A 219 7.41 20.39 13.68
C GLN A 219 7.99 20.87 15.00
N ALA A 220 7.77 22.13 15.37
CA ALA A 220 8.35 22.70 16.59
C ALA A 220 7.85 21.98 17.86
N GLY A 221 6.55 21.68 17.92
CA GLY A 221 5.94 20.97 19.05
C GLY A 221 6.44 19.53 19.17
N PHE A 222 6.50 18.80 18.05
CA PHE A 222 7.02 17.43 18.05
C PHE A 222 8.51 17.40 18.38
N GLN A 223 9.32 18.30 17.83
CA GLN A 223 10.75 18.37 18.11
C GLN A 223 11.03 18.63 19.60
N ALA A 224 10.31 19.58 20.20
CA ALA A 224 10.43 19.85 21.64
C ALA A 224 10.04 18.63 22.48
N ALA A 225 8.95 17.94 22.11
CA ALA A 225 8.49 16.74 22.78
C ALA A 225 9.50 15.58 22.66
N TYR A 226 9.96 15.28 21.45
CA TYR A 226 10.92 14.23 21.17
C TYR A 226 12.23 14.46 21.93
N ASN A 227 12.79 15.67 21.85
CA ASN A 227 14.06 15.99 22.51
C ASN A 227 13.92 15.96 24.03
N GLY A 228 12.81 16.48 24.57
CA GLY A 228 12.55 16.48 26.00
C GLY A 228 12.46 15.07 26.58
N ILE A 229 11.70 14.16 25.95
CA ILE A 229 11.48 12.81 26.48
C ILE A 229 12.63 11.83 26.17
N ASN A 230 13.38 12.06 25.09
CA ASN A 230 14.49 11.20 24.70
C ASN A 230 15.86 11.71 25.17
N GLY A 231 15.96 12.94 25.69
CA GLY A 231 17.25 13.52 26.10
C GLY A 231 18.19 13.80 24.92
N THR A 232 17.64 14.16 23.77
CA THR A 232 18.38 14.38 22.51
C THR A 232 18.30 15.83 22.05
N THR A 233 19.06 16.19 21.01
CA THR A 233 19.01 17.49 20.34
C THR A 233 18.82 17.32 18.82
N LEU A 234 17.90 16.45 18.43
CA LEU A 234 17.58 16.22 17.02
C LEU A 234 16.71 17.36 16.47
N SER A 235 16.98 17.75 15.23
CA SER A 235 16.12 18.63 14.45
C SER A 235 15.23 17.80 13.54
N PHE A 236 13.94 18.13 13.47
CA PHE A 236 13.01 17.50 12.53
C PHE A 236 12.66 18.49 11.43
N SER A 237 12.47 17.99 10.21
CA SER A 237 12.04 18.79 9.06
C SER A 237 10.79 18.16 8.48
N PHE A 238 9.63 18.69 8.85
CA PHE A 238 8.34 18.21 8.38
C PHE A 238 7.87 19.05 7.20
N ASN A 239 7.46 18.42 6.10
CA ASN A 239 7.05 19.10 4.88
C ASN A 239 5.62 18.72 4.45
N GLU A 240 4.92 19.67 3.81
CA GLU A 240 3.53 19.51 3.34
C GLU A 240 3.45 18.58 2.12
N ASN A 241 4.52 18.52 1.34
CA ASN A 241 4.63 17.70 0.12
C ASN A 241 5.14 16.28 0.42
N GLY A 242 4.69 15.67 1.52
CA GLY A 242 5.19 14.39 2.03
C GLY A 242 5.02 13.14 1.12
N VAL A 243 4.84 13.32 -0.18
CA VAL A 243 4.97 12.26 -1.17
C VAL A 243 6.21 12.56 -2.02
N SER A 244 7.39 12.24 -1.49
CA SER A 244 8.54 11.95 -2.35
C SER A 244 8.28 10.58 -2.95
N ILE A 245 7.99 10.52 -4.26
CA ILE A 245 7.88 9.26 -4.98
C ILE A 245 9.29 8.70 -5.09
N GLY A 246 9.65 7.84 -4.14
CA GLY A 246 10.93 7.16 -4.10
C GLY A 246 11.18 6.34 -5.36
N GLY A 247 12.12 6.82 -6.18
CA GLY A 247 12.95 6.04 -7.09
C GLY A 247 14.40 6.24 -6.66
N THR A 248 15.21 5.19 -6.69
CA THR A 248 16.55 5.06 -6.08
C THR A 248 17.67 5.93 -6.68
N GLY A 249 17.39 7.16 -7.09
CA GLY A 249 18.41 8.09 -7.57
C GLY A 249 18.70 9.18 -6.56
N VAL A 250 19.97 9.37 -6.24
CA VAL A 250 20.54 10.52 -5.55
C VAL A 250 19.90 11.86 -5.99
N GLY A 251 18.89 12.31 -5.24
CA GLY A 251 17.94 13.34 -5.67
C GLY A 251 17.95 14.63 -4.83
N GLY A 252 19.07 14.97 -4.20
CA GLY A 252 19.27 16.27 -3.54
C GLY A 252 20.07 17.27 -4.38
N GLY A 253 20.24 17.01 -5.68
CA GLY A 253 21.15 17.77 -6.54
C GLY A 253 20.48 18.99 -7.20
N SER A 254 21.25 20.04 -7.46
CA SER A 254 20.82 21.22 -8.23
C SER A 254 20.70 20.98 -9.74
N GLY A 255 20.83 19.73 -10.20
CA GLY A 255 20.88 19.37 -11.61
C GLY A 255 19.50 19.31 -12.27
N SER A 256 19.49 19.56 -13.59
CA SER A 256 18.33 19.40 -14.47
C SER A 256 18.66 18.51 -15.66
N CYS A 257 17.64 17.87 -16.23
CA CYS A 257 17.73 17.06 -17.43
C CYS A 257 16.50 17.24 -18.31
N GLY A 258 16.71 17.65 -19.56
CA GLY A 258 15.70 17.56 -20.60
C GLY A 258 15.55 16.12 -21.07
N VAL A 259 14.33 15.59 -21.05
CA VAL A 259 14.02 14.28 -21.62
C VAL A 259 13.01 14.46 -22.73
N ASN A 260 13.38 14.03 -23.94
CA ASN A 260 12.47 13.98 -25.06
C ASN A 260 12.02 12.53 -25.29
N VAL A 261 10.71 12.35 -25.34
CA VAL A 261 10.05 11.06 -25.57
C VAL A 261 9.39 11.08 -26.92
N GLN A 262 9.80 10.16 -27.77
CA GLN A 262 9.18 9.91 -29.06
C GLN A 262 8.55 8.53 -29.07
N GLY A 263 7.46 8.36 -29.82
CA GLY A 263 6.84 7.06 -29.97
C GLY A 263 5.58 7.15 -30.81
N THR A 264 4.74 6.14 -30.72
CA THR A 264 3.48 6.10 -31.48
C THR A 264 2.34 5.62 -30.60
N VAL A 265 1.22 6.34 -30.61
CA VAL A 265 -0.05 5.83 -30.05
C VAL A 265 -0.86 5.26 -31.20
N SER A 266 -1.38 4.04 -31.04
CA SER A 266 -2.27 3.44 -32.02
C SER A 266 -3.60 3.03 -31.38
N THR A 267 -4.70 3.46 -31.98
CA THR A 267 -6.05 3.03 -31.63
C THR A 267 -6.88 2.91 -32.90
N GLY A 268 -7.56 1.79 -33.09
CA GLY A 268 -8.40 1.55 -34.27
C GLY A 268 -7.64 1.52 -35.61
N GLY A 269 -6.34 1.18 -35.62
CA GLY A 269 -5.52 1.10 -36.84
C GLY A 269 -4.92 2.43 -37.32
N ILE A 270 -5.14 3.54 -36.60
CA ILE A 270 -4.52 4.85 -36.85
C ILE A 270 -3.34 5.01 -35.90
N SER A 271 -2.17 5.37 -36.42
CA SER A 271 -0.95 5.62 -35.63
C SER A 271 -0.58 7.10 -35.64
N VAL A 272 -0.52 7.71 -34.46
CA VAL A 272 -0.13 9.12 -34.28
C VAL A 272 1.26 9.19 -33.64
N PRO A 273 2.23 9.91 -34.24
CA PRO A 273 3.53 10.09 -33.62
C PRO A 273 3.42 10.99 -32.39
N LEU A 274 4.03 10.55 -31.29
CA LEU A 274 4.22 11.32 -30.07
C LEU A 274 5.59 11.97 -30.09
N ASN A 275 5.66 13.22 -29.63
CA ASN A 275 6.89 13.93 -29.37
C ASN A 275 6.67 14.85 -28.15
N LEU A 276 7.14 14.42 -26.98
CA LEU A 276 6.93 15.09 -25.70
C LEU A 276 8.26 15.50 -25.09
N ASN A 277 8.35 16.76 -24.65
CA ASN A 277 9.52 17.28 -23.95
C ASN A 277 9.21 17.44 -22.46
N TYR A 278 10.04 16.84 -21.62
CA TYR A 278 10.00 16.98 -20.17
C TYR A 278 11.28 17.67 -19.68
N CYS A 279 11.15 18.50 -18.65
CA CYS A 279 12.27 19.09 -17.92
C CYS A 279 12.28 18.54 -16.51
N ILE A 280 13.26 17.72 -16.18
CA ILE A 280 13.34 17.01 -14.91
C ILE A 280 14.40 17.70 -14.04
N SER A 281 14.01 18.27 -12.90
CA SER A 281 14.92 18.94 -11.96
C SER A 281 15.11 18.12 -10.69
N GLY A 282 16.16 18.40 -9.92
CA GLY A 282 16.42 17.76 -8.63
C GLY A 282 17.26 16.49 -8.70
N ILE A 283 17.94 16.25 -9.82
CA ILE A 283 18.89 15.12 -9.96
C ILE A 283 20.31 15.55 -9.60
N ALA A 284 21.19 14.60 -9.25
CA ALA A 284 22.62 14.86 -9.13
C ALA A 284 23.19 15.54 -10.39
N ALA A 285 24.03 16.57 -10.24
CA ALA A 285 24.68 17.23 -11.37
C ALA A 285 25.48 16.21 -12.21
N GLY A 286 25.35 16.27 -13.54
CA GLY A 286 26.00 15.32 -14.46
C GLY A 286 25.30 13.96 -14.61
N SER A 287 24.15 13.74 -13.97
CA SER A 287 23.41 12.47 -14.05
C SER A 287 22.31 12.41 -15.13
N CYS A 288 22.33 13.34 -16.09
CA CYS A 288 21.36 13.39 -17.20
C CYS A 288 21.75 12.40 -18.31
N ASN A 289 21.40 11.13 -18.15
CA ASN A 289 21.67 10.08 -19.13
C ASN A 289 20.68 8.91 -19.01
N ALA A 290 20.69 8.02 -20.00
CA ALA A 290 19.78 6.88 -20.09
C ALA A 290 19.90 5.85 -18.95
N GLY A 291 21.04 5.83 -18.25
CA GLY A 291 21.25 4.95 -17.10
C GLY A 291 20.61 5.46 -15.80
N ASN A 292 20.11 6.70 -15.78
CA ASN A 292 19.45 7.26 -14.62
C ASN A 292 17.98 6.81 -14.56
N SER A 293 17.73 5.78 -13.75
CA SER A 293 16.41 5.17 -13.55
C SER A 293 15.35 6.14 -13.02
N SER A 294 15.76 7.24 -12.38
CA SER A 294 14.85 8.28 -11.90
C SER A 294 14.22 9.07 -13.06
N LEU A 295 14.97 9.28 -14.14
CA LEU A 295 14.48 9.99 -15.32
C LEU A 295 13.47 9.15 -16.09
N SER A 296 13.78 7.87 -16.31
CA SER A 296 12.86 6.96 -17.01
C SER A 296 11.57 6.71 -16.22
N GLN A 297 11.65 6.63 -14.89
CA GLN A 297 10.48 6.51 -14.01
C GLN A 297 9.65 7.80 -13.96
N ALA A 298 10.29 8.97 -13.84
CA ALA A 298 9.61 10.26 -13.80
C ALA A 298 8.76 10.50 -15.05
N VAL A 299 9.29 10.11 -16.20
CA VAL A 299 8.64 10.23 -17.51
C VAL A 299 7.55 9.17 -17.71
N ALA A 300 7.80 7.92 -17.32
CA ALA A 300 6.80 6.86 -17.40
C ALA A 300 5.59 7.10 -16.46
N GLY A 301 5.79 7.86 -15.38
CA GLY A 301 4.72 8.29 -14.47
C GLY A 301 3.81 9.39 -15.03
N GLN A 302 4.17 10.04 -16.14
CA GLN A 302 3.32 11.04 -16.77
C GLN A 302 2.39 10.37 -17.79
N GLY A 303 1.09 10.59 -17.64
CA GLY A 303 0.05 9.98 -18.48
C GLY A 303 0.16 10.26 -19.99
N GLY A 304 1.06 11.15 -20.42
CA GLY A 304 1.32 11.45 -21.83
C GLY A 304 1.97 10.30 -22.62
N ALA A 305 2.56 9.30 -21.96
CA ALA A 305 3.11 8.10 -22.59
C ALA A 305 2.23 6.84 -22.43
N ALA A 306 1.10 6.94 -21.72
CA ALA A 306 0.23 5.80 -21.49
C ALA A 306 -0.43 5.33 -22.80
N GLY A 307 -0.25 4.05 -23.14
CA GLY A 307 -0.77 3.46 -24.39
C GLY A 307 0.10 3.69 -25.63
N ALA A 308 1.26 4.31 -25.47
CA ALA A 308 2.25 4.45 -26.54
C ALA A 308 3.15 3.22 -26.66
N VAL A 309 3.49 2.85 -27.89
CA VAL A 309 4.45 1.79 -28.23
C VAL A 309 5.64 2.39 -28.99
N ASN A 310 6.76 1.66 -29.05
CA ASN A 310 8.01 2.10 -29.67
C ASN A 310 8.58 3.40 -29.06
N LEU A 311 8.51 3.50 -27.73
CA LEU A 311 9.01 4.67 -27.01
C LEU A 311 10.54 4.76 -27.10
N ASN A 312 11.03 5.86 -27.64
CA ASN A 312 12.44 6.24 -27.67
C ASN A 312 12.68 7.44 -26.77
N TYR A 313 13.72 7.36 -25.94
CA TYR A 313 14.05 8.39 -24.94
C TYR A 313 15.40 9.01 -25.28
N THR A 314 15.43 10.33 -25.41
CA THR A 314 16.68 11.09 -25.57
C THR A 314 16.86 12.07 -24.43
N TYR A 315 18.11 12.22 -23.97
CA TYR A 315 18.47 12.95 -22.76
C TYR A 315 19.38 14.12 -23.12
N SER A 316 19.09 15.30 -22.60
CA SER A 316 19.81 16.54 -22.85
C SER A 316 20.13 17.26 -21.53
N PRO A 317 21.37 17.73 -21.32
CA PRO A 317 21.71 18.54 -20.14
C PRO A 317 20.91 19.84 -20.02
N SER A 318 20.31 20.31 -21.12
CA SER A 318 19.43 21.48 -21.15
C SER A 318 17.97 21.10 -21.41
N CYS A 319 17.05 21.82 -20.77
CA CYS A 319 15.62 21.64 -20.99
C CYS A 319 15.15 22.35 -22.27
N ALA A 320 14.34 21.66 -23.07
CA ALA A 320 13.71 22.26 -24.24
C ALA A 320 12.72 23.36 -23.82
N ALA A 321 12.61 24.41 -24.62
CA ALA A 321 11.63 25.47 -24.39
C ALA A 321 10.20 24.91 -24.41
N GLY A 322 9.39 25.27 -23.41
CA GLY A 322 8.01 24.78 -23.28
C GLY A 322 7.86 23.33 -22.80
N ALA A 323 8.94 22.72 -22.29
CA ALA A 323 8.88 21.38 -21.71
C ALA A 323 8.03 21.31 -20.43
N VAL A 324 7.34 20.19 -20.24
CA VAL A 324 6.59 19.90 -19.00
C VAL A 324 7.59 19.68 -17.87
N THR A 325 7.48 20.45 -16.78
CA THR A 325 8.45 20.39 -15.68
C THR A 325 8.07 19.33 -14.65
N ILE A 326 9.05 18.52 -14.25
CA ILE A 326 8.94 17.49 -13.21
C ILE A 326 10.06 17.74 -12.20
N ALA A 327 9.73 18.03 -10.95
CA ALA A 327 10.72 18.20 -9.89
C ALA A 327 10.85 16.89 -9.09
N LEU A 328 12.06 16.34 -9.04
CA LEU A 328 12.46 15.23 -8.18
C LEU A 328 13.02 15.83 -6.88
N GLN A 329 12.67 15.25 -5.73
CA GLN A 329 13.12 15.69 -4.40
C GLN A 329 13.59 14.49 -3.58
#